data_AF-A0A9W6S6J9-F1
#
_entry.id   AF-A0A9W6S6J9-F1
#
_cell.length_a   1.000
_cell.length_b   1.000
_cell.length_c   1.000
_cell.angle_alpha   90.00
_cell.angle_beta   90.00
_cell.angle_gamma   90.00
#
_symmetry.space_group_name_H-M   'P 1'
#
loop_
_entity.id
_entity.type
_entity.pdbx_description
1 polymer ?
#
loop_
_entity_poly.entity_id
_entity_poly.type
_entity_poly.pdbx_seq_one_letter_code
_entity_poly.pdbx_strand_id
1 'polypeptide(L)'
;MTTGGAAGADAARDDLTLSRLMPRVAKAFPLRMLLSFKLVTRLFEALVALQTGHAWPLALAALGCGVLDCVLAPLLSGPGRRIVPRVALDTLDVTLWSLALPGSGDVVVIAASPAITEAGLWYGARGLVPPVLVGGAATAAQAAGGHFTLLTLLWPGFAALGGRLIRSYLLARWREEARLMRHHIEAAVSQAELAGQNSVAMGADSVVDLLVRTAPLIARYEPAPVPGPFSGWKAALAEACGRQSTYLGVALLRWQSAYNSRSPDLSTDVELRITPGAGTLLLSPAQARRLEADLDAMGLRGTVTVDAPHLGPPGQRQEVLVDGRTVVVPADPRPGTWPVTAAPIAFIGGAMIVLCQSVPAWEAVPLWLTGPLALANMAAAWWAHRNAGRDRRDLARRVIPVALLLGALQSVVTSLAMRVGSGRLPFEFFLHWVVPLVYVHARDLRRSRLPLVALGLAAAVGAGALAMPPFSAVGAVIGLCWFAPPLLTIMGVRDILDQDVADMHAQRLRIHDEAVRAGFRRGRLLVVELTTEAVDQLKNRYRALGNAVPRQMGEEIERRLEEAGTMLATAAAE
;
A
#
# COMPACT_ATOMS: atom_id res chain seq x y z
N MET A 1 -31.55 -12.37 -17.26
CA MET A 1 -30.63 -11.37 -17.86
C MET A 1 -30.58 -10.09 -16.99
N THR A 2 -30.24 -10.20 -15.70
CA THR A 2 -30.23 -9.03 -14.77
C THR A 2 -29.11 -9.08 -13.71
N THR A 3 -28.10 -9.95 -13.86
CA THR A 3 -26.93 -10.00 -12.97
C THR A 3 -25.75 -9.12 -13.44
N GLY A 4 -25.86 -8.46 -14.60
CA GLY A 4 -24.79 -7.64 -15.18
C GLY A 4 -24.61 -6.24 -14.57
N GLY A 5 -25.62 -5.72 -13.85
CA GLY A 5 -25.61 -4.34 -13.34
C GLY A 5 -24.69 -4.11 -12.14
N ALA A 6 -24.73 -5.02 -11.15
CA ALA A 6 -23.92 -4.91 -9.93
C ALA A 6 -22.42 -5.10 -10.23
N ALA A 7 -22.08 -6.10 -11.03
CA ALA A 7 -20.70 -6.36 -11.44
C ALA A 7 -20.11 -5.20 -12.29
N GLY A 8 -20.93 -4.54 -13.09
CA GLY A 8 -20.52 -3.37 -13.89
C GLY A 8 -20.28 -2.12 -13.04
N ALA A 9 -21.07 -1.91 -11.98
CA ALA A 9 -20.91 -0.81 -11.04
C ALA A 9 -19.66 -0.99 -10.15
N ASP A 10 -19.42 -2.20 -9.67
CA ASP A 10 -18.22 -2.52 -8.87
C ASP A 10 -16.93 -2.40 -9.69
N ALA A 11 -16.95 -2.84 -10.95
CA ALA A 11 -15.80 -2.69 -11.85
C ALA A 11 -15.48 -1.21 -12.13
N ALA A 12 -16.49 -0.38 -12.38
CA ALA A 12 -16.29 1.06 -12.59
C ALA A 12 -15.79 1.79 -11.33
N ARG A 13 -16.19 1.33 -10.15
CA ARG A 13 -15.69 1.82 -8.85
C ARG A 13 -14.23 1.42 -8.62
N ASP A 14 -13.86 0.19 -8.99
CA ASP A 14 -12.47 -0.29 -8.93
C ASP A 14 -11.53 0.48 -9.89
N ASP A 15 -11.99 0.85 -11.10
CA ASP A 15 -11.22 1.62 -12.11
C ASP A 15 -10.78 3.00 -11.56
N LEU A 16 -11.73 3.69 -10.91
CA LEU A 16 -11.48 4.98 -10.27
C LEU A 16 -10.61 4.83 -9.01
N THR A 17 -10.60 3.65 -8.39
CA THR A 17 -9.86 3.43 -7.15
C THR A 17 -8.37 3.36 -7.41
N LEU A 18 -7.90 2.55 -8.38
CA LEU A 18 -6.46 2.40 -8.62
C LEU A 18 -5.78 3.70 -9.09
N SER A 19 -6.47 4.46 -9.95
CA SER A 19 -5.96 5.73 -10.50
C SER A 19 -5.92 6.85 -9.46
N ARG A 20 -6.82 6.83 -8.47
CA ARG A 20 -6.79 7.72 -7.31
C ARG A 20 -5.68 7.36 -6.32
N LEU A 21 -5.36 6.07 -6.19
CA LEU A 21 -4.37 5.60 -5.22
C LEU A 21 -2.93 5.81 -5.68
N MET A 22 -2.65 5.62 -6.97
CA MET A 22 -1.30 5.77 -7.54
C MET A 22 -1.31 6.79 -8.69
N PRO A 23 -1.62 8.07 -8.42
CA PRO A 23 -1.85 9.07 -9.45
C PRO A 23 -0.60 9.39 -10.26
N ARG A 24 0.59 9.34 -9.66
CA ARG A 24 1.84 9.63 -10.37
C ARG A 24 2.23 8.45 -11.26
N VAL A 25 2.11 7.21 -10.76
CA VAL A 25 2.30 6.01 -11.59
C VAL A 25 1.32 6.04 -12.77
N ALA A 26 0.04 6.34 -12.51
CA ALA A 26 -0.99 6.40 -13.53
C ALA A 26 -0.72 7.41 -14.65
N LYS A 27 0.05 8.46 -14.37
CA LYS A 27 0.43 9.48 -15.35
C LYS A 27 1.73 9.13 -16.08
N ALA A 28 2.78 8.78 -15.34
CA ALA A 28 4.14 8.66 -15.88
C ALA A 28 4.40 7.31 -16.55
N PHE A 29 3.84 6.22 -16.02
CA PHE A 29 4.08 4.88 -16.54
C PHE A 29 3.53 4.72 -17.98
N PRO A 30 2.28 5.10 -18.30
CA PRO A 30 1.77 5.13 -19.67
C PRO A 30 2.65 5.88 -20.67
N LEU A 31 3.10 7.08 -20.30
CA LEU A 31 3.91 7.92 -21.18
C LEU A 31 5.26 7.26 -21.50
N ARG A 32 5.94 6.74 -20.47
CA ARG A 32 7.24 6.07 -20.63
C ARG A 32 7.11 4.76 -21.41
N MET A 33 6.08 3.97 -21.11
CA MET A 33 5.79 2.74 -21.83
C MET A 33 5.48 3.02 -23.30
N LEU A 34 4.66 4.03 -23.59
CA LEU A 34 4.34 4.45 -24.96
C LEU A 34 5.60 4.84 -25.74
N LEU A 35 6.37 5.80 -25.22
CA LEU A 35 7.55 6.32 -25.92
C LEU A 35 8.62 5.25 -26.11
N SER A 36 8.92 4.47 -25.08
CA SER A 36 10.01 3.49 -25.13
C SER A 36 9.73 2.36 -26.11
N PHE A 37 8.52 1.81 -26.13
CA PHE A 37 8.15 0.75 -27.08
C PHE A 37 8.04 1.30 -28.50
N LYS A 38 7.39 2.45 -28.70
CA LYS A 38 7.24 3.02 -30.05
C LYS A 38 8.58 3.39 -30.67
N LEU A 39 9.45 4.13 -29.95
CA LEU A 39 10.73 4.57 -30.50
C LEU A 39 11.65 3.40 -30.87
N VAL A 40 11.66 2.33 -30.07
CA VAL A 40 12.46 1.14 -30.38
C VAL A 40 11.85 0.36 -31.54
N THR A 41 10.52 0.24 -31.62
CA THR A 41 9.86 -0.35 -32.78
C THR A 41 10.17 0.45 -34.06
N ARG A 42 10.14 1.80 -34.02
CA ARG A 42 10.52 2.65 -35.16
C ARG A 42 11.96 2.45 -35.61
N LEU A 43 12.88 2.35 -34.65
CA LEU A 43 14.27 2.07 -34.95
C LEU A 43 14.40 0.71 -35.64
N PHE A 44 13.67 -0.30 -35.18
CA PHE A 44 13.69 -1.63 -35.79
C PHE A 44 13.07 -1.65 -37.19
N GLU A 45 11.92 -0.98 -37.38
CA GLU A 45 11.29 -0.81 -38.69
C GLU A 45 12.24 -0.14 -39.69
N ALA A 46 12.97 0.91 -39.26
CA ALA A 46 13.98 1.56 -40.08
C ALA A 46 15.13 0.61 -40.46
N LEU A 47 15.64 -0.16 -39.49
CA LEU A 47 16.71 -1.13 -39.73
C LEU A 47 16.27 -2.27 -40.67
N VAL A 48 15.05 -2.79 -40.50
CA VAL A 48 14.48 -3.82 -41.37
C VAL A 48 14.31 -3.28 -42.79
N ALA A 49 13.79 -2.06 -42.96
CA ALA A 49 13.65 -1.43 -44.28
C ALA A 49 15.01 -1.28 -45.00
N LEU A 50 16.06 -0.90 -44.27
CA LEU A 50 17.42 -0.81 -44.81
C LEU A 50 18.00 -2.18 -45.18
N GLN A 51 17.74 -3.22 -44.38
CA GLN A 51 18.26 -4.58 -44.61
C GLN A 51 17.59 -5.30 -45.77
N THR A 52 16.30 -5.08 -46.01
CA THR A 52 15.55 -5.73 -47.10
C THR A 52 15.80 -5.09 -48.47
N GLY A 53 16.65 -4.05 -48.55
CA GLY A 53 16.95 -3.33 -49.79
C GLY A 53 15.78 -2.48 -50.32
N HIS A 54 14.70 -2.37 -49.54
CA HIS A 54 13.49 -1.65 -49.90
C HIS A 54 13.56 -0.22 -49.37
N ALA A 55 14.14 0.64 -50.20
CA ALA A 55 13.94 2.08 -50.25
C ALA A 55 14.16 2.85 -48.92
N TRP A 56 15.32 3.54 -48.83
CA TRP A 56 15.62 4.64 -47.89
C TRP A 56 14.43 5.52 -47.45
N PRO A 57 13.45 5.85 -48.33
CA PRO A 57 12.19 6.48 -47.93
C PRO A 57 11.43 5.83 -46.76
N LEU A 58 11.37 4.49 -46.66
CA LEU A 58 10.70 3.78 -45.57
C LEU A 58 11.46 3.96 -44.23
N ALA A 59 12.78 3.92 -44.27
CA ALA A 59 13.60 4.19 -43.09
C ALA A 59 13.43 5.64 -42.60
N LEU A 60 13.40 6.60 -43.52
CA LEU A 60 13.09 8.00 -43.19
C LEU A 60 11.67 8.17 -42.63
N ALA A 61 10.69 7.46 -43.19
CA ALA A 61 9.32 7.48 -42.68
C ALA A 61 9.23 6.93 -41.25
N ALA A 62 9.91 5.83 -40.93
CA ALA A 62 9.97 5.28 -39.58
C ALA A 62 10.55 6.29 -38.56
N LEU A 63 11.65 6.97 -38.94
CA LEU A 63 12.25 8.02 -38.11
C LEU A 63 11.33 9.23 -37.95
N GLY A 64 10.65 9.65 -39.03
CA GLY A 64 9.64 10.70 -39.00
C GLY A 64 8.46 10.36 -38.08
N CYS A 65 7.97 9.13 -38.12
CA CYS A 65 6.97 8.61 -37.19
C CYS A 65 7.49 8.62 -35.76
N GLY A 66 8.77 8.31 -35.51
CA GLY A 66 9.36 8.41 -34.18
C GLY A 66 9.38 9.83 -33.63
N VAL A 67 9.66 10.84 -34.47
CA VAL A 67 9.54 12.26 -34.08
C VAL A 67 8.08 12.62 -33.79
N LEU A 68 7.15 12.17 -34.63
CA LEU A 68 5.72 12.37 -34.41
C LEU A 68 5.25 11.72 -33.10
N ASP A 69 5.72 10.52 -32.78
CA ASP A 69 5.43 9.83 -31.51
C ASP A 69 5.92 10.64 -30.31
N CYS A 70 7.10 11.26 -30.38
CA CYS A 70 7.59 12.18 -29.35
C CYS A 70 6.69 13.40 -29.16
N VAL A 71 6.18 13.99 -30.25
CA VAL A 71 5.28 15.16 -30.21
C VAL A 71 3.89 14.80 -29.70
N LEU A 72 3.36 13.65 -30.12
CA LEU A 72 2.02 13.18 -29.76
C LEU A 72 1.97 12.55 -28.37
N ALA A 73 3.07 11.97 -27.87
CA ALA A 73 3.12 11.31 -26.57
C ALA A 73 2.60 12.17 -25.41
N PRO A 74 3.01 13.44 -25.21
CA PRO A 74 2.45 14.27 -24.13
C PRO A 74 0.95 14.55 -24.32
N LEU A 75 0.48 14.70 -25.57
CA LEU A 75 -0.94 14.96 -25.89
C LEU A 75 -1.83 13.74 -25.65
N LEU A 76 -1.29 12.55 -25.96
CA LEU A 76 -1.98 11.26 -25.84
C LEU A 76 -1.72 10.57 -24.49
N SER A 77 -0.74 11.02 -23.72
CA SER A 77 -0.48 10.55 -22.36
C SER A 77 -1.54 11.10 -21.41
N GLY A 78 -2.29 10.20 -20.79
CA GLY A 78 -3.27 10.54 -19.79
C GLY A 78 -4.21 9.36 -19.55
N PRO A 79 -4.54 9.04 -18.29
CA PRO A 79 -5.46 7.96 -17.98
C PRO A 79 -6.84 8.27 -18.55
N GLY A 80 -7.54 7.23 -19.04
CA GLY A 80 -8.95 7.35 -19.37
C GLY A 80 -9.24 7.70 -20.84
N ARG A 81 -10.01 8.78 -21.05
CA ARG A 81 -10.67 9.15 -22.33
C ARG A 81 -9.75 9.28 -23.55
N ARG A 82 -8.44 9.38 -23.35
CA ARG A 82 -7.43 9.45 -24.42
C ARG A 82 -7.01 8.09 -24.96
N ILE A 83 -7.46 6.99 -24.35
CA ILE A 83 -7.15 5.64 -24.84
C ILE A 83 -7.77 5.34 -26.19
N VAL A 84 -9.00 5.82 -26.45
CA VAL A 84 -9.72 5.58 -27.71
C VAL A 84 -9.00 6.17 -28.91
N PRO A 85 -8.66 7.48 -28.94
CA PRO A 85 -7.93 8.04 -30.08
C PRO A 85 -6.55 7.42 -30.25
N ARG A 86 -5.88 7.03 -29.15
CA ARG A 86 -4.59 6.33 -29.22
C ARG A 86 -4.71 4.93 -29.81
N VAL A 87 -5.69 4.13 -29.40
CA VAL A 87 -5.94 2.80 -29.97
C VAL A 87 -6.28 2.91 -31.45
N ALA A 88 -7.04 3.92 -31.87
CA ALA A 88 -7.33 4.18 -33.28
C ALA A 88 -6.05 4.51 -34.07
N LEU A 89 -5.21 5.40 -33.55
CA LEU A 89 -3.91 5.73 -34.16
C LEU A 89 -2.99 4.52 -34.23
N ASP A 90 -2.87 3.75 -33.14
CA ASP A 90 -2.04 2.55 -33.09
C ASP A 90 -2.56 1.47 -34.04
N THR A 91 -3.88 1.34 -34.20
CA THR A 91 -4.48 0.40 -35.16
C THR A 91 -4.15 0.80 -36.60
N LEU A 92 -4.30 2.09 -36.93
CA LEU A 92 -3.96 2.62 -38.25
C LEU A 92 -2.47 2.41 -38.54
N ASP A 93 -1.63 2.80 -37.59
CA ASP A 93 -0.18 2.67 -37.66
C ASP A 93 0.24 1.22 -37.91
N VAL A 94 -0.25 0.30 -37.09
CA VAL A 94 0.02 -1.13 -37.23
C VAL A 94 -0.43 -1.66 -38.60
N THR A 95 -1.57 -1.20 -39.10
CA THR A 95 -2.10 -1.60 -40.41
C THR A 95 -1.18 -1.14 -41.54
N LEU A 96 -0.78 0.14 -41.52
CA LEU A 96 0.06 0.73 -42.56
C LEU A 96 1.45 0.08 -42.60
N TRP A 97 2.08 -0.14 -41.44
CA TRP A 97 3.38 -0.79 -41.38
C TRP A 97 3.32 -2.28 -41.72
N SER A 98 2.22 -2.97 -41.39
CA SER A 98 2.01 -4.36 -41.81
C SER A 98 1.88 -4.51 -43.34
N LEU A 99 1.33 -3.51 -44.03
CA LEU A 99 1.28 -3.45 -45.49
C LEU A 99 2.64 -3.06 -46.09
N ALA A 100 3.34 -2.11 -45.48
CA ALA A 100 4.58 -1.54 -46.00
C ALA A 100 5.80 -2.47 -45.82
N LEU A 101 5.82 -3.28 -44.76
CA LEU A 101 6.90 -4.22 -44.45
C LEU A 101 6.35 -5.66 -44.30
N PRO A 102 6.03 -6.34 -45.41
CA PRO A 102 5.57 -7.74 -45.39
C PRO A 102 6.56 -8.64 -44.64
N GLY A 103 6.06 -9.49 -43.74
CA GLY A 103 6.89 -10.41 -42.95
C GLY A 103 7.45 -9.85 -41.64
N SER A 104 7.31 -8.54 -41.37
CA SER A 104 7.74 -7.91 -40.09
C SER A 104 6.62 -7.74 -39.06
N GLY A 105 5.41 -8.22 -39.36
CA GLY A 105 4.23 -7.76 -38.63
C GLY A 105 4.08 -8.29 -37.20
N ASP A 106 4.94 -9.19 -36.72
CA ASP A 106 5.03 -9.49 -35.29
C ASP A 106 5.71 -8.34 -34.51
N VAL A 107 6.62 -7.59 -35.13
CA VAL A 107 7.27 -6.41 -34.55
C VAL A 107 6.35 -5.19 -34.59
N VAL A 108 5.61 -5.03 -35.69
CA VAL A 108 4.71 -3.89 -35.88
C VAL A 108 3.62 -3.84 -34.80
N VAL A 109 3.01 -4.99 -34.46
CA VAL A 109 1.98 -5.05 -33.42
C VAL A 109 2.50 -4.73 -32.01
N ILE A 110 3.82 -4.84 -31.77
CA ILE A 110 4.42 -4.49 -30.48
C ILE A 110 4.30 -2.98 -30.22
N ALA A 111 4.27 -2.12 -31.25
CA ALA A 111 4.09 -0.68 -31.10
C ALA A 111 2.77 -0.31 -30.39
N ALA A 112 1.74 -1.14 -30.50
CA ALA A 112 0.44 -0.96 -29.86
C ALA A 112 0.36 -1.56 -28.43
N SER A 113 1.35 -2.37 -28.04
CA SER A 113 1.38 -3.04 -26.73
C SER A 113 1.23 -2.09 -25.54
N PRO A 114 1.79 -0.86 -25.54
CA PRO A 114 1.56 0.10 -24.48
C PRO A 114 0.09 0.46 -24.27
N ALA A 115 -0.63 0.85 -25.34
CA ALA A 115 -2.03 1.22 -25.24
C ALA A 115 -2.92 0.04 -24.82
N ILE A 116 -2.59 -1.16 -25.29
CA ILE A 116 -3.31 -2.39 -24.96
C ILE A 116 -3.06 -2.82 -23.50
N THR A 117 -1.80 -2.78 -23.03
CA THR A 117 -1.44 -3.08 -21.64
C THR A 117 -2.13 -2.11 -20.70
N GLU A 118 -2.11 -0.83 -21.06
CA GLU A 118 -2.81 0.20 -20.31
C GLU A 118 -4.33 -0.01 -20.31
N ALA A 119 -4.91 -0.46 -21.43
CA ALA A 119 -6.33 -0.79 -21.49
C ALA A 119 -6.69 -1.94 -20.55
N GLY A 120 -5.87 -3.00 -20.53
CA GLY A 120 -6.03 -4.13 -19.60
C GLY A 120 -5.88 -3.71 -18.14
N LEU A 121 -4.95 -2.79 -17.86
CA LEU A 121 -4.70 -2.27 -16.52
C LEU A 121 -5.88 -1.43 -16.00
N TRP A 122 -6.36 -0.46 -16.78
CA TRP A 122 -7.37 0.50 -16.31
C TRP A 122 -8.81 0.08 -16.53
N TYR A 123 -9.09 -0.75 -17.54
CA TYR A 123 -10.47 -1.13 -17.90
C TYR A 123 -10.76 -2.63 -17.71
N GLY A 124 -9.77 -3.40 -17.23
CA GLY A 124 -9.93 -4.82 -16.94
C GLY A 124 -10.41 -5.60 -18.16
N ALA A 125 -11.57 -6.27 -18.05
CA ALA A 125 -12.15 -7.05 -19.15
C ALA A 125 -12.54 -6.20 -20.38
N ARG A 126 -12.95 -4.94 -20.19
CA ARG A 126 -13.24 -4.03 -21.32
C ARG A 126 -11.98 -3.66 -22.09
N GLY A 127 -10.80 -3.81 -21.47
CA GLY A 127 -9.49 -3.68 -22.12
C GLY A 127 -9.17 -4.76 -23.15
N LEU A 128 -10.06 -5.74 -23.38
CA LEU A 128 -9.92 -6.75 -24.43
C LEU A 128 -10.37 -6.26 -25.81
N VAL A 129 -10.99 -5.09 -25.93
CA VAL A 129 -11.38 -4.53 -27.25
C VAL A 129 -10.15 -4.09 -28.07
N PRO A 130 -9.20 -3.30 -27.54
CA PRO A 130 -8.01 -2.90 -28.29
C PRO A 130 -7.20 -4.04 -28.93
N PRO A 131 -6.90 -5.16 -28.24
CA PRO A 131 -6.13 -6.23 -28.87
C PRO A 131 -6.86 -6.92 -30.02
N VAL A 132 -8.20 -7.00 -29.97
CA VAL A 132 -9.01 -7.54 -31.08
C VAL A 132 -8.95 -6.60 -32.28
N LEU A 133 -9.06 -5.29 -32.07
CA LEU A 133 -9.00 -4.30 -33.14
C LEU A 133 -7.62 -4.28 -33.81
N VAL A 134 -6.56 -4.13 -33.01
CA VAL A 134 -5.18 -4.06 -33.51
C VAL A 134 -4.78 -5.38 -34.17
N GLY A 135 -5.01 -6.50 -33.49
CA GLY A 135 -4.64 -7.82 -34.02
C GLY A 135 -5.45 -8.19 -35.25
N GLY A 136 -6.75 -7.87 -35.28
CA GLY A 136 -7.61 -8.11 -36.44
C GLY A 136 -7.20 -7.27 -37.65
N ALA A 137 -6.90 -5.99 -37.45
CA ALA A 137 -6.45 -5.09 -38.51
C ALA A 137 -5.08 -5.52 -39.07
N ALA A 138 -4.11 -5.85 -38.19
CA ALA A 138 -2.81 -6.38 -38.59
C ALA A 138 -2.95 -7.68 -39.40
N THR A 139 -3.82 -8.58 -38.95
CA THR A 139 -4.09 -9.85 -39.63
C THR A 139 -4.71 -9.63 -41.01
N ALA A 140 -5.69 -8.73 -41.13
CA ALA A 140 -6.30 -8.39 -42.41
C ALA A 140 -5.28 -7.76 -43.38
N ALA A 141 -4.44 -6.85 -42.88
CA ALA A 141 -3.37 -6.23 -43.65
C ALA A 141 -2.36 -7.27 -44.19
N GLN A 142 -1.93 -8.20 -43.34
CA GLN A 142 -1.02 -9.26 -43.78
C GLN A 142 -1.67 -10.21 -44.78
N ALA A 143 -2.94 -10.60 -44.54
CA ALA A 143 -3.67 -11.49 -45.42
C ALA A 143 -3.84 -10.88 -46.82
N ALA A 144 -4.07 -9.56 -46.91
CA ALA A 144 -4.11 -8.83 -48.18
C ALA A 144 -2.76 -8.85 -48.91
N GLY A 145 -1.66 -8.92 -48.17
CA GLY A 145 -0.30 -9.11 -48.69
C GLY A 145 0.10 -10.59 -48.92
N GLY A 146 -0.82 -11.55 -48.78
CA GLY A 146 -0.57 -12.98 -49.00
C GLY A 146 0.24 -13.67 -47.88
N HIS A 147 0.39 -13.03 -46.72
CA HIS A 147 1.14 -13.57 -45.58
C HIS A 147 0.24 -13.65 -44.34
N PHE A 148 0.48 -14.58 -43.43
CA PHE A 148 -0.26 -14.67 -42.17
C PHE A 148 0.64 -15.19 -41.06
N THR A 149 0.65 -14.51 -39.91
CA THR A 149 1.25 -15.04 -38.69
C THR A 149 0.30 -14.90 -37.51
N LEU A 150 0.18 -15.97 -36.72
CA LEU A 150 -0.61 -15.97 -35.48
C LEU A 150 -0.08 -14.95 -34.44
N LEU A 151 1.18 -14.53 -34.57
CA LEU A 151 1.82 -13.58 -33.65
C LEU A 151 1.16 -12.20 -33.66
N THR A 152 0.50 -11.80 -34.75
CA THR A 152 -0.25 -10.53 -34.80
C THR A 152 -1.44 -10.50 -33.84
N LEU A 153 -1.99 -11.67 -33.50
CA LEU A 153 -3.10 -11.80 -32.54
C LEU A 153 -2.58 -12.06 -31.12
N LEU A 154 -1.52 -12.86 -31.00
CA LEU A 154 -1.00 -13.28 -29.70
C LEU A 154 -0.35 -12.13 -28.91
N TRP A 155 0.48 -11.30 -29.54
CA TRP A 155 1.16 -10.19 -28.86
C TRP A 155 0.19 -9.17 -28.24
N PRO A 156 -0.81 -8.67 -28.98
CA PRO A 156 -1.89 -7.88 -28.40
C PRO A 156 -2.60 -8.61 -27.24
N GLY A 157 -2.89 -9.90 -27.40
CA GLY A 157 -3.51 -10.71 -26.35
C GLY A 157 -2.67 -10.76 -25.07
N PHE A 158 -1.36 -10.97 -25.19
CA PHE A 158 -0.42 -10.98 -24.07
C PHE A 158 -0.30 -9.61 -23.41
N ALA A 159 -0.23 -8.52 -24.17
CA ALA A 159 -0.23 -7.17 -23.62
C ALA A 159 -1.48 -6.91 -22.75
N ALA A 160 -2.66 -7.29 -23.24
CA ALA A 160 -3.92 -7.12 -22.51
C ALA A 160 -3.98 -8.00 -21.25
N LEU A 161 -3.54 -9.26 -21.37
CA LEU A 161 -3.47 -10.19 -20.24
C LEU A 161 -2.49 -9.69 -19.17
N GLY A 162 -1.31 -9.20 -19.58
CA GLY A 162 -0.31 -8.63 -18.67
C GLY A 162 -0.86 -7.45 -17.89
N GLY A 163 -1.48 -6.49 -18.57
CA GLY A 163 -2.16 -5.35 -17.92
C GLY A 163 -3.23 -5.78 -16.91
N ARG A 164 -4.05 -6.77 -17.29
CA ARG A 164 -5.09 -7.33 -16.42
C ARG A 164 -4.52 -8.06 -15.20
N LEU A 165 -3.46 -8.85 -15.36
CA LEU A 165 -2.82 -9.56 -14.26
C LEU A 165 -2.19 -8.57 -13.26
N ILE A 166 -1.52 -7.53 -13.76
CA ILE A 166 -0.99 -6.44 -12.93
C ILE A 166 -2.14 -5.77 -12.15
N ARG A 167 -3.25 -5.45 -12.82
CA ARG A 167 -4.44 -4.89 -12.16
C ARG A 167 -4.96 -5.80 -11.06
N SER A 168 -5.21 -7.08 -11.37
CA SER A 168 -5.74 -8.05 -10.41
C SER A 168 -4.85 -8.18 -9.19
N TYR A 169 -3.53 -8.22 -9.39
CA TYR A 169 -2.55 -8.24 -8.32
C TYR A 169 -2.63 -6.99 -7.44
N LEU A 170 -2.60 -5.80 -8.04
CA LEU A 170 -2.62 -4.53 -7.29
C LEU A 170 -3.93 -4.33 -6.53
N LEU A 171 -5.08 -4.66 -7.14
CA LEU A 171 -6.39 -4.56 -6.48
C LEU A 171 -6.54 -5.58 -5.34
N ALA A 172 -6.14 -6.84 -5.55
CA ALA A 172 -6.20 -7.85 -4.51
C ALA A 172 -5.37 -7.44 -3.29
N ARG A 173 -4.15 -6.94 -3.54
CA ARG A 173 -3.27 -6.43 -2.51
C ARG A 173 -3.85 -5.22 -1.79
N TRP A 174 -4.40 -4.27 -2.52
CA TRP A 174 -5.01 -3.08 -1.92
C TRP A 174 -6.20 -3.44 -1.03
N ARG A 175 -7.06 -4.37 -1.48
CA ARG A 175 -8.21 -4.85 -0.69
C ARG A 175 -7.76 -5.50 0.61
N GLU A 176 -6.68 -6.27 0.58
CA GLU A 176 -6.10 -6.88 1.78
C GLU A 176 -5.61 -5.81 2.77
N GLU A 177 -4.81 -4.86 2.30
CA GLU A 177 -4.33 -3.77 3.14
C GLU A 177 -5.47 -2.91 3.70
N ALA A 178 -6.51 -2.64 2.90
CA ALA A 178 -7.68 -1.89 3.34
C ALA A 178 -8.53 -2.65 4.37
N ARG A 179 -8.56 -3.99 4.34
CA ARG A 179 -9.21 -4.81 5.38
C ARG A 179 -8.42 -4.74 6.69
N LEU A 180 -7.11 -4.99 6.63
CA LEU A 180 -6.24 -4.92 7.81
C LEU A 180 -6.30 -3.53 8.46
N MET A 181 -6.26 -2.47 7.66
CA MET A 181 -6.34 -1.10 8.13
C MET A 181 -7.67 -0.80 8.81
N ARG A 182 -8.80 -1.25 8.26
CA ARG A 182 -10.11 -1.04 8.88
C ARG A 182 -10.18 -1.64 10.27
N HIS A 183 -9.73 -2.89 10.44
CA HIS A 183 -9.70 -3.53 11.76
C HIS A 183 -8.79 -2.80 12.75
N HIS A 184 -7.64 -2.28 12.30
CA HIS A 184 -6.76 -1.50 13.18
C HIS A 184 -7.38 -0.15 13.58
N ILE A 185 -8.05 0.53 12.64
CA ILE A 185 -8.75 1.78 12.94
C ILE A 185 -9.94 1.50 13.87
N GLU A 186 -10.75 0.48 13.62
CA GLU A 186 -11.88 0.09 14.47
C GLU A 186 -11.44 -0.20 15.90
N ALA A 187 -10.36 -1.00 16.07
CA ALA A 187 -9.80 -1.29 17.39
C ALA A 187 -9.28 -0.01 18.09
N ALA A 188 -8.55 0.84 17.38
CA ALA A 188 -8.02 2.09 17.93
C ALA A 188 -9.13 3.09 18.27
N VAL A 189 -10.20 3.16 17.47
CA VAL A 189 -11.37 4.01 17.73
C VAL A 189 -12.12 3.52 18.97
N SER A 190 -12.34 2.21 19.10
CA SER A 190 -12.99 1.63 20.29
C SER A 190 -12.18 1.91 21.57
N GLN A 191 -10.85 1.77 21.50
CA GLN A 191 -9.94 2.14 22.60
C GLN A 191 -10.01 3.64 22.92
N ALA A 192 -10.04 4.48 21.89
CA ALA A 192 -10.13 5.92 22.07
C ALA A 192 -11.48 6.34 22.68
N GLU A 193 -12.59 5.72 22.28
CA GLU A 193 -13.90 5.95 22.88
C GLU A 193 -13.91 5.60 24.37
N LEU A 194 -13.39 4.43 24.75
CA LEU A 194 -13.25 4.05 26.16
C LEU A 194 -12.35 5.02 26.93
N ALA A 195 -11.25 5.45 26.33
CA ALA A 195 -10.37 6.44 26.93
C ALA A 195 -11.03 7.81 27.10
N GLY A 196 -11.86 8.22 26.14
CA GLY A 196 -12.68 9.43 26.24
C GLY A 196 -13.67 9.34 27.40
N GLN A 197 -14.38 8.23 27.54
CA GLN A 197 -15.27 7.99 28.68
C GLN A 197 -14.49 8.04 30.00
N ASN A 198 -13.35 7.35 30.05
CA ASN A 198 -12.48 7.29 31.22
C ASN A 198 -11.95 8.67 31.62
N SER A 199 -11.61 9.54 30.67
CA SER A 199 -11.08 10.88 30.94
C SER A 199 -12.05 11.78 31.70
N VAL A 200 -13.36 11.58 31.53
CA VAL A 200 -14.40 12.33 32.25
C VAL A 200 -14.84 11.60 33.52
N ALA A 201 -14.93 10.27 33.46
CA ALA A 201 -15.49 9.45 34.53
C ALA A 201 -14.50 9.16 35.67
N MET A 202 -13.19 9.12 35.39
CA MET A 202 -12.16 8.75 36.36
C MET A 202 -11.40 9.96 36.88
N GLY A 203 -11.03 9.89 38.15
CA GLY A 203 -10.34 10.96 38.88
C GLY A 203 -10.81 10.98 40.33
N ALA A 204 -10.03 11.60 41.20
CA ALA A 204 -10.52 11.97 42.52
C ALA A 204 -11.59 13.05 42.33
N ASP A 205 -12.77 12.84 42.91
CA ASP A 205 -13.91 13.75 42.83
C ASP A 205 -14.41 14.00 41.40
N SER A 206 -14.44 12.96 40.55
CA SER A 206 -15.09 13.08 39.23
C SER A 206 -16.58 13.38 39.37
N VAL A 207 -17.20 13.92 38.31
CA VAL A 207 -18.65 14.18 38.30
C VAL A 207 -19.45 12.91 38.62
N VAL A 208 -18.98 11.76 38.14
CA VAL A 208 -19.59 10.46 38.43
C VAL A 208 -19.52 10.14 39.92
N ASP A 209 -18.39 10.37 40.58
CA ASP A 209 -18.25 10.14 42.03
C ASP A 209 -19.13 11.09 42.84
N LEU A 210 -19.27 12.33 42.39
CA LEU A 210 -20.14 13.30 43.03
C LEU A 210 -21.60 12.86 42.95
N LEU A 211 -22.07 12.38 41.79
CA LEU A 211 -23.43 11.89 41.60
C LEU A 211 -23.68 10.59 42.39
N VAL A 212 -22.74 9.64 42.37
CA VAL A 212 -22.82 8.39 43.13
C VAL A 212 -22.87 8.65 44.64
N ARG A 213 -22.18 9.68 45.14
CA ARG A 213 -22.23 10.10 46.55
C ARG A 213 -23.48 10.94 46.89
N THR A 214 -24.11 11.58 45.92
CA THR A 214 -25.31 12.43 46.12
C THR A 214 -26.60 11.62 46.07
N ALA A 215 -26.69 10.62 45.20
CA ALA A 215 -27.89 9.80 45.05
C ALA A 215 -28.36 9.11 46.35
N PRO A 216 -27.49 8.54 47.20
CA PRO A 216 -27.90 7.96 48.49
C PRO A 216 -28.47 8.98 49.48
N LEU A 217 -28.03 10.25 49.41
CA LEU A 217 -28.55 11.31 50.27
C LEU A 217 -30.01 11.62 49.94
N ILE A 218 -30.37 11.56 48.66
CA ILE A 218 -31.75 11.72 48.18
C ILE A 218 -32.57 10.47 48.48
N ALA A 219 -32.05 9.29 48.13
CA ALA A 219 -32.75 8.00 48.25
C ALA A 219 -33.19 7.67 49.68
N ARG A 220 -32.47 8.16 50.70
CA ARG A 220 -32.84 7.99 52.12
C ARG A 220 -34.23 8.52 52.47
N TYR A 221 -34.73 9.51 51.74
CA TYR A 221 -36.00 10.18 52.00
C TYR A 221 -37.10 9.76 51.00
N GLU A 222 -36.78 8.88 50.05
CA GLU A 222 -37.74 8.38 49.07
C GLU A 222 -38.53 7.19 49.63
N PRO A 223 -39.85 7.13 49.41
CA PRO A 223 -40.67 5.99 49.84
C PRO A 223 -40.37 4.70 49.05
N ALA A 224 -39.87 4.83 47.82
CA ALA A 224 -39.43 3.73 46.96
C ALA A 224 -38.13 4.13 46.25
N PRO A 225 -36.96 3.92 46.89
CA PRO A 225 -35.69 4.41 46.36
C PRO A 225 -35.32 3.74 45.04
N VAL A 226 -35.08 4.56 44.02
CA VAL A 226 -34.56 4.10 42.72
C VAL A 226 -33.05 3.90 42.83
N PRO A 227 -32.47 2.84 42.24
CA PRO A 227 -31.02 2.64 42.21
C PRO A 227 -30.28 3.91 41.78
N GLY A 228 -29.15 4.18 42.45
CA GLY A 228 -28.30 5.31 42.09
C GLY A 228 -27.76 5.17 40.65
N PRO A 229 -27.51 6.28 39.95
CA PRO A 229 -26.95 6.24 38.60
C PRO A 229 -25.54 5.62 38.62
N PHE A 230 -25.15 4.98 37.51
CA PHE A 230 -23.81 4.41 37.30
C PHE A 230 -23.35 3.29 38.24
N SER A 231 -24.26 2.59 38.92
CA SER A 231 -23.90 1.44 39.77
C SER A 231 -23.13 0.37 38.98
N GLY A 232 -21.92 0.02 39.44
CA GLY A 232 -21.03 -0.94 38.76
C GLY A 232 -20.44 -0.47 37.42
N TRP A 233 -20.98 0.57 36.79
CA TRP A 233 -20.53 1.08 35.49
C TRP A 233 -19.08 1.59 35.54
N LYS A 234 -18.73 2.38 36.58
CA LYS A 234 -17.36 2.90 36.73
C LYS A 234 -16.35 1.75 36.87
N ALA A 235 -16.67 0.72 37.65
CA ALA A 235 -15.82 -0.46 37.78
C ALA A 235 -15.68 -1.21 36.44
N ALA A 236 -16.77 -1.41 35.71
CA ALA A 236 -16.75 -2.04 34.39
C ALA A 236 -15.94 -1.25 33.35
N LEU A 237 -16.04 0.09 33.37
CA LEU A 237 -15.25 0.97 32.51
C LEU A 237 -13.75 0.89 32.85
N ALA A 238 -13.41 0.92 34.14
CA ALA A 238 -12.02 0.77 34.59
C ALA A 238 -11.44 -0.60 34.19
N GLU A 239 -12.21 -1.67 34.33
CA GLU A 239 -11.81 -3.01 33.91
C GLU A 239 -11.63 -3.09 32.39
N ALA A 240 -12.56 -2.52 31.61
CA ALA A 240 -12.46 -2.47 30.16
C ALA A 240 -11.22 -1.70 29.68
N CYS A 241 -10.90 -0.57 30.31
CA CYS A 241 -9.69 0.20 30.02
C CYS A 241 -8.43 -0.57 30.44
N GLY A 242 -8.42 -1.17 31.64
CA GLY A 242 -7.29 -1.90 32.20
C GLY A 242 -6.90 -3.16 31.42
N ARG A 243 -7.82 -3.76 30.65
CA ARG A 243 -7.51 -4.89 29.75
C ARG A 243 -6.61 -4.51 28.58
N GLN A 244 -6.61 -3.24 28.17
CA GLN A 244 -5.97 -2.81 26.91
C GLN A 244 -4.98 -1.66 27.09
N SER A 245 -5.02 -0.96 28.23
CA SER A 245 -4.20 0.21 28.54
C SER A 245 -3.79 0.20 30.01
N THR A 246 -2.78 0.98 30.36
CA THR A 246 -2.32 1.16 31.74
C THR A 246 -2.49 2.61 32.16
N TYR A 247 -3.11 2.83 33.31
CA TYR A 247 -3.18 4.16 33.91
C TYR A 247 -1.77 4.68 34.24
N LEU A 248 -1.51 5.96 33.96
CA LEU A 248 -0.24 6.62 34.28
C LEU A 248 0.12 6.41 35.75
N GLY A 249 -0.84 6.58 36.67
CA GLY A 249 -0.57 6.37 38.10
C GLY A 249 -0.13 4.95 38.46
N VAL A 250 -0.70 3.94 37.79
CA VAL A 250 -0.30 2.54 37.98
C VAL A 250 1.10 2.28 37.42
N ALA A 251 1.41 2.82 36.23
CA ALA A 251 2.73 2.69 35.63
C ALA A 251 3.82 3.36 36.50
N LEU A 252 3.55 4.57 37.00
CA LEU A 252 4.45 5.32 37.86
C LEU A 252 4.66 4.64 39.22
N LEU A 253 3.60 4.14 39.86
CA LEU A 253 3.71 3.41 41.12
C LEU A 253 4.54 2.12 40.95
N ARG A 254 4.29 1.38 39.87
CA ARG A 254 5.07 0.18 39.53
C ARG A 254 6.54 0.52 39.32
N TRP A 255 6.82 1.57 38.56
CA TRP A 255 8.18 2.03 38.33
C TRP A 255 8.87 2.47 39.63
N GLN A 256 8.23 3.29 40.47
CA GLN A 256 8.77 3.77 41.74
C GLN A 256 9.14 2.59 42.67
N SER A 257 8.23 1.62 42.81
CA SER A 257 8.48 0.40 43.60
C SER A 257 9.67 -0.41 43.06
N ALA A 258 9.73 -0.59 41.75
CA ALA A 258 10.83 -1.29 41.09
C ALA A 258 12.16 -0.52 41.13
N TYR A 259 12.13 0.82 41.13
CA TYR A 259 13.33 1.67 41.17
C TYR A 259 13.92 1.71 42.58
N ASN A 260 13.12 2.02 43.60
CA ASN A 260 13.57 2.12 45.00
C ASN A 260 14.06 0.77 45.55
N SER A 261 13.55 -0.35 45.03
CA SER A 261 14.04 -1.69 45.44
C SER A 261 15.42 -2.08 44.87
N ARG A 262 15.99 -1.30 43.93
CA ARG A 262 17.30 -1.60 43.32
C ARG A 262 18.48 -1.25 44.23
N SER A 263 18.29 -0.34 45.18
CA SER A 263 19.34 0.17 46.05
C SER A 263 18.89 0.14 47.51
N PRO A 264 19.71 -0.33 48.44
CA PRO A 264 19.42 -0.23 49.88
C PRO A 264 19.61 1.20 50.43
N ASP A 265 20.15 2.13 49.63
CA ASP A 265 20.36 3.52 50.02
C ASP A 265 19.08 4.36 49.83
N LEU A 266 18.41 4.66 50.94
CA LEU A 266 17.20 5.48 50.98
C LEU A 266 17.41 6.91 50.45
N SER A 267 18.64 7.42 50.39
CA SER A 267 18.91 8.75 49.82
C SER A 267 18.73 8.78 48.29
N THR A 268 18.64 7.60 47.68
CA THR A 268 18.38 7.41 46.24
C THR A 268 16.90 7.17 45.92
N ASP A 269 16.06 7.06 46.94
CA ASP A 269 14.62 6.80 46.76
C ASP A 269 13.92 7.98 46.08
N VAL A 270 12.91 7.63 45.30
CA VAL A 270 12.00 8.58 44.64
C VAL A 270 10.60 8.44 45.25
N GLU A 271 9.96 9.57 45.51
CA GLU A 271 8.53 9.66 45.85
C GLU A 271 7.83 10.44 44.73
N LEU A 272 6.99 9.77 43.94
CA LEU A 272 6.24 10.43 42.87
C LEU A 272 4.95 11.04 43.42
N ARG A 273 4.75 12.34 43.19
CA ARG A 273 3.51 13.06 43.49
C ARG A 273 2.79 13.40 42.21
N ILE A 274 1.69 12.69 41.96
CA ILE A 274 0.92 12.84 40.73
C ILE A 274 -0.17 13.90 40.96
N THR A 275 -0.23 14.91 40.11
CA THR A 275 -1.29 15.93 40.13
C THR A 275 -2.68 15.28 40.02
N PRO A 276 -3.71 15.79 40.72
CA PRO A 276 -5.08 15.26 40.60
C PRO A 276 -5.52 15.16 39.14
N GLY A 277 -6.10 14.02 38.76
CA GLY A 277 -6.52 13.75 37.38
C GLY A 277 -5.40 13.20 36.48
N ALA A 278 -4.14 13.65 36.60
CA ALA A 278 -3.05 13.21 35.72
C ALA A 278 -2.84 11.68 35.76
N GLY A 279 -3.04 11.06 36.92
CA GLY A 279 -2.95 9.60 37.09
C GLY A 279 -3.95 8.78 36.25
N THR A 280 -5.02 9.41 35.73
CA THR A 280 -6.07 8.74 34.95
C THR A 280 -5.74 8.65 33.46
N LEU A 281 -4.66 9.30 33.00
CA LEU A 281 -4.15 9.19 31.64
C LEU A 281 -3.91 7.71 31.30
N LEU A 282 -4.47 7.26 30.18
CA LEU A 282 -4.27 5.90 29.68
C LEU A 282 -3.09 5.86 28.72
N LEU A 283 -2.16 4.96 29.00
CA LEU A 283 -1.00 4.67 28.17
C LEU A 283 -1.16 3.29 27.52
N SER A 284 -0.73 3.15 26.27
CA SER A 284 -0.53 1.83 25.69
C SER A 284 0.57 1.07 26.46
N PRO A 285 0.63 -0.28 26.39
CA PRO A 285 1.72 -1.04 26.99
C PRO A 285 3.12 -0.65 26.47
N ALA A 286 3.22 -0.23 25.20
CA ALA A 286 4.49 0.21 24.62
C ALA A 286 4.89 1.60 25.15
N GLN A 287 3.93 2.50 25.29
CA GLN A 287 4.10 3.82 25.87
C GLN A 287 4.52 3.77 27.33
N ALA A 288 3.87 2.92 28.14
CA ALA A 288 4.24 2.72 29.54
C ALA A 288 5.69 2.27 29.69
N ARG A 289 6.12 1.24 28.92
CA ARG A 289 7.52 0.79 28.92
C ARG A 289 8.49 1.87 28.47
N ARG A 290 8.09 2.69 27.49
CA ARG A 290 8.94 3.78 27.00
C ARG A 290 9.11 4.86 28.06
N LEU A 291 8.02 5.26 28.71
CA LEU A 291 8.06 6.21 29.82
C LEU A 291 8.95 5.69 30.95
N GLU A 292 8.82 4.43 31.35
CA GLU A 292 9.68 3.81 32.37
C GLU A 292 11.18 3.91 32.01
N ALA A 293 11.54 3.64 30.76
CA ALA A 293 12.92 3.76 30.29
C ALA A 293 13.41 5.21 30.27
N ASP A 294 12.55 6.16 29.90
CA ASP A 294 12.88 7.59 29.90
C ASP A 294 13.04 8.10 31.35
N LEU A 295 12.21 7.64 32.31
CA LEU A 295 12.35 7.96 33.74
C LEU A 295 13.64 7.39 34.34
N ASP A 296 14.01 6.15 34.00
CA ASP A 296 15.29 5.54 34.42
C ASP A 296 16.50 6.38 33.94
N ALA A 297 16.42 6.97 32.74
CA ALA A 297 17.47 7.80 32.18
C ALA A 297 17.59 9.19 32.84
N MET A 298 16.55 9.67 33.54
CA MET A 298 16.54 11.00 34.15
C MET A 298 17.30 11.09 35.48
N GLY A 299 17.61 9.96 36.12
CA GLY A 299 18.34 9.93 37.39
C GLY A 299 17.62 10.65 38.53
N LEU A 300 16.29 10.49 38.60
CA LEU A 300 15.41 11.14 39.57
C LEU A 300 15.77 10.74 41.02
N ARG A 301 15.57 11.67 41.98
CA ARG A 301 15.78 11.48 43.42
C ARG A 301 14.84 12.36 44.23
N GLY A 302 14.46 11.92 45.42
CA GLY A 302 13.60 12.67 46.33
C GLY A 302 12.15 12.76 45.84
N THR A 303 11.44 13.80 46.25
CA THR A 303 10.06 14.03 45.83
C THR A 303 10.01 14.65 44.45
N VAL A 304 9.31 14.02 43.51
CA VAL A 304 9.18 14.46 42.12
C VAL A 304 7.72 14.62 41.77
N THR A 305 7.35 15.78 41.23
CA THR A 305 5.97 16.04 40.80
C THR A 305 5.75 15.54 39.38
N VAL A 306 4.65 14.85 39.13
CA VAL A 306 4.27 14.37 37.80
C VAL A 306 2.90 14.91 37.39
N ASP A 307 2.83 15.51 36.22
CA ASP A 307 1.63 16.08 35.65
C ASP A 307 1.41 15.63 34.20
N ALA A 308 0.16 15.66 33.75
CA ALA A 308 -0.26 15.33 32.39
C ALA A 308 -1.22 16.43 31.91
N PRO A 309 -0.69 17.53 31.34
CA PRO A 309 -1.49 18.73 31.04
C PRO A 309 -2.60 18.47 30.02
N HIS A 310 -2.45 17.43 29.20
CA HIS A 310 -3.43 17.04 28.19
C HIS A 310 -3.71 15.54 28.27
N LEU A 311 -4.98 15.19 28.53
CA LEU A 311 -5.44 13.81 28.46
C LEU A 311 -5.76 13.46 27.00
N GLY A 312 -4.87 12.72 26.36
CA GLY A 312 -5.08 12.20 25.01
C GLY A 312 -5.51 10.73 24.98
N PRO A 313 -5.96 10.24 23.81
CA PRO A 313 -6.22 8.81 23.63
C PRO A 313 -4.92 8.00 23.70
N PRO A 314 -4.95 6.77 24.26
CA PRO A 314 -3.79 5.88 24.31
C PRO A 314 -3.26 5.61 22.90
N GLY A 315 -1.94 5.45 22.77
CA GLY A 315 -1.26 5.21 21.50
C GLY A 315 -1.00 6.46 20.65
N GLN A 316 -1.55 7.63 21.01
CA GLN A 316 -1.11 8.92 20.46
C GLN A 316 0.06 9.50 21.25
N ARG A 317 0.81 10.44 20.66
CA ARG A 317 1.89 11.15 21.36
C ARG A 317 1.32 11.81 22.62
N GLN A 318 1.93 11.53 23.77
CA GLN A 318 1.56 12.11 25.06
C GLN A 318 2.69 12.98 25.58
N GLU A 319 2.34 13.99 26.36
CA GLU A 319 3.28 14.86 27.06
C GLU A 319 3.06 14.69 28.56
N VAL A 320 4.10 14.25 29.25
CA VAL A 320 4.11 14.08 30.71
C VAL A 320 5.14 15.05 31.27
N LEU A 321 4.77 15.89 32.22
CA LEU A 321 5.67 16.79 32.91
C LEU A 321 6.20 16.09 34.17
N VAL A 322 7.52 16.00 34.29
CA VAL A 322 8.20 15.41 35.45
C VAL A 322 9.12 16.48 36.04
N ASP A 323 8.76 17.02 37.21
CA ASP A 323 9.37 18.23 37.80
C ASP A 323 9.49 19.39 36.80
N GLY A 324 8.41 19.64 36.05
CA GLY A 324 8.35 20.68 35.02
C GLY A 324 9.13 20.37 33.74
N ARG A 325 9.83 19.23 33.65
CA ARG A 325 10.50 18.78 32.41
C ARG A 325 9.53 17.97 31.56
N THR A 326 9.39 18.33 30.29
CA THR A 326 8.53 17.60 29.36
C THR A 326 9.19 16.31 28.89
N VAL A 327 8.58 15.19 29.25
CA VAL A 327 8.86 13.85 28.72
C VAL A 327 7.84 13.55 27.63
N VAL A 328 8.30 13.49 26.39
CA VAL A 328 7.45 13.17 25.24
C VAL A 328 7.39 11.66 25.07
N VAL A 329 6.24 11.07 25.40
CA VAL A 329 5.98 9.66 25.14
C VAL A 329 5.50 9.52 23.70
N PRO A 330 6.25 8.82 22.82
CA PRO A 330 5.92 8.75 21.41
C PRO A 330 4.60 7.99 21.17
N ALA A 331 3.98 8.26 20.02
CA ALA A 331 2.84 7.47 19.55
C ALA A 331 3.26 6.02 19.30
N ASP A 332 2.29 5.10 19.39
CA ASP A 332 2.54 3.70 19.10
C ASP A 332 3.00 3.50 17.65
N PRO A 333 3.88 2.52 17.39
CA PRO A 333 4.30 2.19 16.04
C PRO A 333 3.09 1.72 15.25
N ARG A 334 2.75 2.47 14.20
CA ARG A 334 1.61 2.15 13.34
C ARG A 334 2.02 1.11 12.29
N PRO A 335 1.08 0.27 11.83
CA PRO A 335 1.35 -0.67 10.75
C PRO A 335 1.91 0.07 9.53
N GLY A 336 3.11 -0.31 9.10
CA GLY A 336 3.71 0.22 7.89
C GLY A 336 2.88 -0.17 6.66
N THR A 337 2.89 0.68 5.63
CA THR A 337 2.39 0.27 4.31
C THR A 337 3.37 -0.71 3.68
N TRP A 338 2.90 -1.87 3.23
CA TRP A 338 3.79 -2.79 2.55
C TRP A 338 4.25 -2.19 1.22
N PRO A 339 5.55 -2.23 0.91
CA PRO A 339 6.06 -1.65 -0.33
C PRO A 339 5.57 -2.44 -1.54
N VAL A 340 5.06 -1.76 -2.58
CA VAL A 340 4.71 -2.43 -3.85
C VAL A 340 5.99 -2.95 -4.49
N THR A 341 6.08 -4.27 -4.69
CA THR A 341 7.26 -4.92 -5.25
C THR A 341 7.03 -5.24 -6.73
N ALA A 342 7.98 -4.91 -7.59
CA ALA A 342 7.91 -5.28 -9.02
C ALA A 342 8.17 -6.78 -9.27
N ALA A 343 8.72 -7.51 -8.30
CA ALA A 343 9.15 -8.90 -8.46
C ALA A 343 8.05 -9.87 -8.96
N PRO A 344 6.84 -9.93 -8.35
CA PRO A 344 5.79 -10.81 -8.86
C PRO A 344 5.39 -10.48 -10.30
N ILE A 345 5.37 -9.20 -10.67
CA ILE A 345 5.02 -8.74 -12.01
C ILE A 345 6.09 -9.18 -13.02
N ALA A 346 7.37 -9.02 -12.68
CA ALA A 346 8.47 -9.44 -13.53
C ALA A 346 8.47 -10.95 -13.79
N PHE A 347 8.24 -11.77 -12.75
CA PHE A 347 8.14 -13.22 -12.91
C PHE A 347 6.91 -13.66 -13.72
N ILE A 348 5.76 -12.99 -13.58
CA ILE A 348 4.61 -13.23 -14.46
C ILE A 348 4.97 -12.90 -15.91
N GLY A 349 5.63 -11.76 -16.15
CA GLY A 349 6.14 -11.39 -17.46
C GLY A 349 7.12 -12.44 -18.02
N GLY A 350 8.03 -12.95 -17.19
CA GLY A 350 8.93 -14.04 -17.54
C GLY A 350 8.20 -15.32 -17.94
N ALA A 351 7.18 -15.73 -17.18
CA ALA A 351 6.34 -16.88 -17.53
C ALA A 351 5.65 -16.71 -18.90
N MET A 352 5.12 -15.51 -19.16
CA MET A 352 4.46 -15.21 -20.43
C MET A 352 5.45 -15.25 -21.60
N ILE A 353 6.61 -14.60 -21.46
CA ILE A 353 7.67 -14.60 -22.49
C ILE A 353 8.12 -16.03 -22.79
N VAL A 354 8.38 -16.84 -21.76
CA VAL A 354 8.75 -18.25 -21.91
C VAL A 354 7.69 -19.05 -22.66
N LEU A 355 6.39 -18.87 -22.35
CA LEU A 355 5.32 -19.56 -23.06
C LEU A 355 5.20 -19.12 -24.52
N CYS A 356 5.45 -17.83 -24.80
CA CYS A 356 5.44 -17.32 -26.17
C CYS A 356 6.44 -18.10 -27.03
N GLN A 357 7.61 -18.48 -26.50
CA GLN A 357 8.68 -19.19 -27.23
C GLN A 357 8.23 -20.54 -27.82
N SER A 358 7.12 -21.11 -27.32
CA SER A 358 6.52 -22.31 -27.88
C SER A 358 5.71 -22.11 -29.16
N VAL A 359 5.42 -20.86 -29.55
CA VAL A 359 4.59 -20.59 -30.73
C VAL A 359 5.31 -21.06 -32.01
N PRO A 360 4.68 -21.89 -32.86
CA PRO A 360 5.33 -22.44 -34.07
C PRO A 360 5.80 -21.38 -35.07
N ALA A 361 5.14 -20.22 -35.10
CA ALA A 361 5.50 -19.08 -35.92
C ALA A 361 6.62 -18.21 -35.32
N TRP A 362 7.14 -18.57 -34.14
CA TRP A 362 8.22 -17.85 -33.46
C TRP A 362 9.45 -18.76 -33.35
N GLU A 363 9.85 -19.17 -32.14
CA GLU A 363 11.01 -20.05 -31.92
C GLU A 363 10.66 -21.54 -32.02
N ALA A 364 9.38 -21.89 -31.93
CA ALA A 364 8.88 -23.26 -31.95
C ALA A 364 9.55 -24.18 -30.91
N VAL A 365 9.92 -23.63 -29.76
CA VAL A 365 10.47 -24.43 -28.65
C VAL A 365 9.38 -25.40 -28.17
N PRO A 366 9.68 -26.67 -27.86
CA PRO A 366 8.67 -27.58 -27.36
C PRO A 366 8.01 -27.11 -26.05
N LEU A 367 6.68 -27.16 -25.99
CA LEU A 367 5.89 -26.73 -24.82
C LEU A 367 6.23 -27.51 -23.54
N TRP A 368 6.68 -28.75 -23.66
CA TRP A 368 7.12 -29.54 -22.50
C TRP A 368 8.42 -29.00 -21.86
N LEU A 369 9.17 -28.14 -22.55
CA LEU A 369 10.32 -27.41 -21.99
C LEU A 369 9.91 -26.04 -21.45
N THR A 370 9.12 -25.27 -22.20
CA THR A 370 8.72 -23.93 -21.75
C THR A 370 7.66 -23.96 -20.65
N GLY A 371 6.79 -24.98 -20.62
CA GLY A 371 5.74 -25.16 -19.62
C GLY A 371 6.30 -25.24 -18.19
N PRO A 372 7.25 -26.15 -17.88
CA PRO A 372 7.89 -26.21 -16.58
C PRO A 372 8.62 -24.91 -16.19
N LEU A 373 9.30 -24.24 -17.14
CA LEU A 373 9.96 -22.96 -16.88
C LEU A 373 8.95 -21.84 -16.58
N ALA A 374 7.81 -21.81 -17.27
CA ALA A 374 6.73 -20.87 -16.99
C ALA A 374 6.08 -21.13 -15.62
N LEU A 375 5.87 -22.40 -15.26
CA LEU A 375 5.39 -22.79 -13.93
C LEU A 375 6.39 -22.39 -12.84
N ALA A 376 7.69 -22.58 -13.06
CA ALA A 376 8.74 -22.15 -12.13
C ALA A 376 8.73 -20.62 -11.94
N ASN A 377 8.53 -19.85 -13.01
CA ASN A 377 8.32 -18.41 -12.93
C ASN A 377 7.05 -18.05 -12.15
N MET A 378 5.92 -18.72 -12.39
CA MET A 378 4.69 -18.49 -11.63
C MET A 378 4.84 -18.84 -10.14
N ALA A 379 5.57 -19.92 -9.82
CA ALA A 379 5.92 -20.27 -8.45
C ALA A 379 6.82 -19.21 -7.81
N ALA A 380 7.81 -18.69 -8.54
CA ALA A 380 8.65 -17.58 -8.09
C ALA A 380 7.84 -16.29 -7.90
N ALA A 381 6.86 -16.01 -8.75
CA ALA A 381 5.95 -14.87 -8.60
C ALA A 381 5.12 -14.98 -7.30
N TRP A 382 4.54 -16.16 -7.05
CA TRP A 382 3.77 -16.43 -5.84
C TRP A 382 4.65 -16.38 -4.58
N TRP A 383 5.85 -16.97 -4.64
CA TRP A 383 6.83 -16.90 -3.57
C TRP A 383 7.27 -15.45 -3.30
N ALA A 384 7.58 -14.67 -4.33
CA ALA A 384 7.95 -13.26 -4.19
C ALA A 384 6.80 -12.45 -3.59
N HIS A 385 5.55 -12.74 -3.98
CA HIS A 385 4.36 -12.13 -3.38
C HIS A 385 4.26 -12.43 -1.88
N ARG A 386 4.43 -13.69 -1.47
CA ARG A 386 4.43 -14.09 -0.04
C ARG A 386 5.54 -13.43 0.77
N ASN A 387 6.65 -13.06 0.13
CA ASN A 387 7.78 -12.41 0.78
C ASN A 387 7.77 -10.87 0.64
N ALA A 388 6.76 -10.28 0.00
CA ALA A 388 6.71 -8.85 -0.29
C ALA A 388 6.60 -7.96 0.96
N GLY A 389 6.23 -8.53 2.12
CA GLY A 389 6.19 -7.83 3.41
C GLY A 389 7.55 -7.76 4.13
N ARG A 390 8.60 -8.40 3.62
CA ARG A 390 9.95 -8.33 4.20
C ARG A 390 10.65 -7.01 3.88
N ASP A 391 11.73 -6.75 4.61
CA ASP A 391 12.66 -5.67 4.29
C ASP A 391 13.12 -5.75 2.83
N ARG A 392 13.17 -4.60 2.15
CA ARG A 392 13.46 -4.52 0.71
C ARG A 392 14.84 -5.09 0.37
N ARG A 393 15.83 -4.93 1.26
CA ARG A 393 17.18 -5.47 1.03
C ARG A 393 17.19 -6.98 1.17
N ASP A 394 16.46 -7.55 2.13
CA ASP A 394 16.35 -9.01 2.24
C ASP A 394 15.60 -9.59 1.03
N LEU A 395 14.52 -8.96 0.58
CA LEU A 395 13.80 -9.37 -0.62
C LEU A 395 14.70 -9.37 -1.85
N ALA A 396 15.42 -8.26 -2.12
CA ALA A 396 16.31 -8.13 -3.27
C ALA A 396 17.43 -9.20 -3.27
N ARG A 397 17.99 -9.50 -2.09
CA ARG A 397 19.04 -10.54 -1.93
C ARG A 397 18.56 -11.94 -2.30
N ARG A 398 17.25 -12.21 -2.19
CA ARG A 398 16.66 -13.52 -2.48
C ARG A 398 16.07 -13.58 -3.89
N VAL A 399 15.40 -12.52 -4.33
CA VAL A 399 14.72 -12.46 -5.64
C VAL A 399 15.71 -12.45 -6.80
N ILE A 400 16.80 -11.69 -6.70
CA ILE A 400 17.73 -11.53 -7.83
C ILE A 400 18.44 -12.85 -8.20
N PRO A 401 18.97 -13.65 -7.25
CA PRO A 401 19.54 -14.96 -7.59
C PRO A 401 18.53 -15.90 -8.26
N VAL A 402 17.28 -15.91 -7.80
CA VAL A 402 16.21 -16.72 -8.41
C VAL A 402 15.91 -16.24 -9.83
N ALA A 403 15.85 -14.93 -10.05
CA ALA A 403 15.64 -14.36 -11.38
C ALA A 403 16.81 -14.66 -12.33
N LEU A 404 18.06 -14.56 -11.86
CA LEU A 404 19.23 -14.92 -12.65
C LEU A 404 19.26 -16.41 -13.00
N LEU A 405 18.93 -17.29 -12.04
CA LEU A 405 18.86 -18.73 -12.28
C LEU A 405 17.79 -19.07 -13.32
N LEU A 406 16.56 -18.57 -13.15
CA LEU A 406 15.47 -18.80 -14.09
C LEU A 406 15.76 -18.17 -15.47
N GLY A 407 16.40 -17.00 -15.49
CA GLY A 407 16.84 -16.36 -16.72
C GLY A 407 17.93 -17.16 -17.45
N ALA A 408 18.90 -17.70 -16.73
CA ALA A 408 19.94 -18.58 -17.28
C ALA A 408 19.34 -19.90 -17.82
N LEU A 409 18.43 -20.51 -17.06
CA LEU A 409 17.71 -21.71 -17.50
C LEU A 409 16.89 -21.43 -18.76
N GLN A 410 16.13 -20.33 -18.79
CA GLN A 410 15.42 -19.90 -19.99
C GLN A 410 16.41 -19.75 -21.15
N SER A 411 17.46 -18.95 -20.97
CA SER A 411 18.44 -18.62 -22.00
C SER A 411 19.06 -19.87 -22.65
N VAL A 412 19.47 -20.85 -21.85
CA VAL A 412 20.11 -22.08 -22.33
C VAL A 412 19.09 -23.05 -22.93
N VAL A 413 17.99 -23.34 -22.22
CA VAL A 413 17.02 -24.37 -22.63
C VAL A 413 16.32 -23.98 -23.93
N THR A 414 15.92 -22.72 -24.08
CA THR A 414 15.22 -22.28 -25.29
C THR A 414 16.15 -22.17 -26.48
N SER A 415 17.43 -21.82 -26.26
CA SER A 415 18.45 -21.78 -27.32
C SER A 415 18.85 -23.17 -27.82
N LEU A 416 18.88 -24.17 -26.93
CA LEU A 416 19.12 -25.58 -27.33
C LEU A 416 17.96 -26.15 -28.14
N ALA A 417 16.73 -25.78 -27.80
CA ALA A 417 15.53 -26.45 -28.27
C ALA A 417 14.75 -25.66 -29.34
N MET A 418 15.22 -24.48 -29.74
CA MET A 418 14.62 -23.70 -30.82
C MET A 418 14.71 -24.43 -32.16
N ARG A 419 13.76 -24.14 -33.06
CA ARG A 419 13.85 -24.59 -34.45
C ARG A 419 14.94 -23.82 -35.18
N VAL A 420 15.87 -24.56 -35.80
CA VAL A 420 16.91 -24.00 -36.67
C VAL A 420 16.25 -23.18 -37.79
N GLY A 421 16.79 -21.98 -38.05
CA GLY A 421 16.27 -21.09 -39.08
C GLY A 421 15.13 -20.16 -38.65
N SER A 422 14.80 -20.07 -37.35
CA SER A 422 13.80 -19.10 -36.85
C SER A 422 14.24 -17.63 -37.02
N GLY A 423 15.55 -17.37 -37.19
CA GLY A 423 16.10 -16.00 -37.28
C GLY A 423 16.01 -15.20 -35.98
N ARG A 424 15.67 -15.83 -34.85
CA ARG A 424 15.52 -15.22 -33.53
C ARG A 424 16.62 -15.68 -32.58
N LEU A 425 16.76 -14.98 -31.46
CA LEU A 425 17.82 -15.18 -30.46
C LEU A 425 17.20 -15.50 -29.09
N PRO A 426 16.81 -16.77 -28.83
CA PRO A 426 16.09 -17.15 -27.62
C PRO A 426 16.80 -16.75 -26.32
N PHE A 427 18.15 -16.76 -26.36
CA PHE A 427 18.99 -16.42 -25.23
C PHE A 427 18.86 -14.98 -24.75
N GLU A 428 18.26 -14.06 -25.53
CA GLU A 428 18.13 -12.64 -25.16
C GLU A 428 16.80 -12.33 -24.46
N PHE A 429 15.76 -13.16 -24.65
CA PHE A 429 14.42 -12.83 -24.18
C PHE A 429 14.29 -12.75 -22.67
N PHE A 430 15.11 -13.47 -21.91
CA PHE A 430 15.09 -13.36 -20.45
C PHE A 430 15.50 -11.95 -19.97
N LEU A 431 16.29 -11.21 -20.77
CA LEU A 431 16.71 -9.85 -20.42
C LEU A 431 15.52 -8.90 -20.30
N HIS A 432 14.43 -9.15 -21.02
CA HIS A 432 13.23 -8.30 -21.03
C HIS A 432 12.50 -8.26 -19.68
N TRP A 433 12.74 -9.25 -18.80
CA TRP A 433 12.13 -9.28 -17.48
C TRP A 433 13.17 -9.31 -16.34
N VAL A 434 14.34 -9.92 -16.54
CA VAL A 434 15.41 -9.94 -15.53
C VAL A 434 16.11 -8.59 -15.41
N VAL A 435 16.45 -7.92 -16.52
CA VAL A 435 17.16 -6.63 -16.45
C VAL A 435 16.29 -5.56 -15.79
N PRO A 436 14.99 -5.40 -16.15
CA PRO A 436 14.11 -4.51 -15.41
C PRO A 436 14.03 -4.83 -13.91
N LEU A 437 13.92 -6.11 -13.55
CA LEU A 437 13.85 -6.53 -12.16
C LEU A 437 15.13 -6.19 -11.39
N VAL A 438 16.30 -6.46 -11.99
CA VAL A 438 17.61 -6.10 -11.43
C VAL A 438 17.71 -4.59 -11.27
N TYR A 439 17.31 -3.80 -12.26
CA TYR A 439 17.34 -2.34 -12.21
C TYR A 439 16.49 -1.81 -11.05
N VAL A 440 15.25 -2.30 -10.91
CA VAL A 440 14.37 -1.91 -9.81
C VAL A 440 14.99 -2.22 -8.45
N HIS A 441 15.72 -3.33 -8.31
CA HIS A 441 16.32 -3.74 -7.04
C HIS A 441 17.79 -3.36 -6.86
N ALA A 442 18.42 -2.71 -7.83
CA ALA A 442 19.85 -2.39 -7.80
C ALA A 442 20.24 -1.52 -6.59
N ARG A 443 19.37 -0.58 -6.19
CA ARG A 443 19.60 0.29 -5.02
C ARG A 443 19.48 -0.45 -3.68
N ASP A 444 18.84 -1.63 -3.65
CA ASP A 444 18.70 -2.45 -2.44
C ASP A 444 19.85 -3.46 -2.28
N LEU A 445 20.65 -3.64 -3.32
CA LEU A 445 21.85 -4.46 -3.28
C LEU A 445 23.04 -3.69 -2.68
N ARG A 446 23.94 -4.43 -2.02
CA ARG A 446 25.26 -3.90 -1.69
C ARG A 446 26.01 -3.61 -2.99
N ARG A 447 26.71 -2.48 -3.09
CA ARG A 447 27.50 -2.11 -4.28
C ARG A 447 28.46 -3.23 -4.73
N SER A 448 29.03 -3.98 -3.78
CA SER A 448 29.90 -5.14 -4.05
C SER A 448 29.22 -6.31 -4.76
N ARG A 449 27.89 -6.38 -4.79
CA ARG A 449 27.13 -7.44 -5.48
C ARG A 449 26.75 -7.08 -6.91
N LEU A 450 26.80 -5.80 -7.30
CA LEU A 450 26.45 -5.38 -8.65
C LEU A 450 27.36 -6.03 -9.72
N PRO A 451 28.69 -6.14 -9.53
CA PRO A 451 29.55 -6.86 -10.47
C PRO A 451 29.18 -8.34 -10.61
N LEU A 452 28.78 -9.01 -9.52
CA LEU A 452 28.35 -10.41 -9.56
C LEU A 452 27.04 -10.59 -10.33
N VAL A 453 26.10 -9.65 -10.20
CA VAL A 453 24.85 -9.66 -10.98
C VAL A 453 25.14 -9.43 -12.46
N ALA A 454 26.00 -8.47 -12.80
CA ALA A 454 26.43 -8.23 -14.17
C ALA A 454 27.13 -9.46 -14.78
N LEU A 455 28.03 -10.09 -14.02
CA LEU A 455 28.70 -11.32 -14.42
C LEU A 455 27.70 -12.48 -14.63
N GLY A 456 26.71 -12.61 -13.75
CA GLY A 456 25.65 -13.62 -13.88
C GLY A 456 24.80 -13.43 -15.14
N LEU A 457 24.43 -12.18 -15.47
CA LEU A 457 23.74 -11.85 -16.71
C LEU A 457 24.60 -12.17 -17.94
N ALA A 458 25.87 -11.75 -17.94
CA ALA A 458 26.81 -12.02 -19.03
C ALA A 458 27.06 -13.53 -19.22
N ALA A 459 27.19 -14.29 -18.13
CA ALA A 459 27.33 -15.73 -18.16
C ALA A 459 26.07 -16.43 -18.71
N ALA A 460 24.87 -15.97 -18.34
CA ALA A 460 23.62 -16.49 -18.87
C ALA A 460 23.50 -16.26 -20.38
N VAL A 461 23.77 -15.02 -20.85
CA VAL A 461 23.79 -14.69 -22.27
C VAL A 461 24.84 -15.53 -23.01
N GLY A 462 26.07 -15.61 -22.48
CA GLY A 462 27.15 -16.39 -23.09
C GLY A 462 26.83 -17.88 -23.19
N ALA A 463 26.25 -18.47 -22.15
CA ALA A 463 25.84 -19.87 -22.16
C ALA A 463 24.71 -20.14 -23.18
N GLY A 464 23.71 -19.27 -23.26
CA GLY A 464 22.65 -19.39 -24.26
C GLY A 464 23.16 -19.21 -25.69
N ALA A 465 24.05 -18.25 -25.92
CA ALA A 465 24.68 -18.02 -27.22
C ALA A 465 25.54 -19.22 -27.67
N LEU A 466 26.30 -19.83 -26.75
CA LEU A 466 27.08 -21.05 -27.03
C LEU A 466 26.20 -22.27 -27.32
N ALA A 467 25.00 -22.30 -26.75
CA ALA A 467 24.04 -23.38 -26.93
C ALA A 467 23.20 -23.26 -28.22
N MET A 468 23.27 -22.11 -28.89
CA MET A 468 22.47 -21.81 -30.08
C MET A 468 23.19 -22.26 -31.37
N PRO A 469 22.45 -22.66 -32.43
CA PRO A 469 23.00 -22.77 -33.78
C PRO A 469 23.67 -21.46 -34.25
N PRO A 470 24.56 -21.50 -35.26
CA PRO A 470 25.23 -20.30 -35.78
C PRO A 470 24.25 -19.16 -36.09
N PHE A 471 24.56 -17.97 -35.58
CA PHE A 471 23.74 -16.76 -35.73
C PHE A 471 24.58 -15.57 -36.18
N SER A 472 23.91 -14.55 -36.71
CA SER A 472 24.57 -13.30 -37.14
C SER A 472 24.95 -12.45 -35.93
N ALA A 473 26.23 -12.07 -35.81
CA ALA A 473 26.69 -11.13 -34.78
C ALA A 473 25.98 -9.78 -34.89
N VAL A 474 25.70 -9.31 -36.11
CA VAL A 474 24.90 -8.10 -36.36
C VAL A 474 23.47 -8.28 -35.85
N GLY A 475 22.88 -9.46 -36.08
CA GLY A 475 21.56 -9.82 -35.55
C GLY A 475 21.52 -9.80 -34.02
N ALA A 476 22.59 -10.27 -33.35
CA ALA A 476 22.71 -10.23 -31.89
C ALA A 476 22.85 -8.82 -31.33
N VAL A 477 23.64 -7.96 -31.98
CA VAL A 477 23.74 -6.56 -31.56
C VAL A 477 22.39 -5.85 -31.69
N ILE A 478 21.64 -6.10 -32.77
CA ILE A 478 20.29 -5.53 -32.96
C ILE A 478 19.31 -6.14 -31.94
N GLY A 479 19.41 -7.44 -31.68
CA GLY A 479 18.59 -8.17 -30.72
C GLY A 479 18.70 -7.61 -29.30
N LEU A 480 19.91 -7.25 -28.87
CA LEU A 480 20.16 -6.57 -27.59
C LEU A 480 19.42 -5.23 -27.45
N CYS A 481 19.02 -4.55 -28.53
CA CYS A 481 18.20 -3.34 -28.41
C CYS A 481 16.78 -3.63 -27.87
N TRP A 482 16.28 -4.86 -27.98
CA TRP A 482 14.90 -5.21 -27.61
C TRP A 482 14.60 -5.24 -26.11
N PHE A 483 15.62 -5.31 -25.24
CA PHE A 483 15.40 -5.16 -23.80
C PHE A 483 15.42 -3.68 -23.34
N ALA A 484 15.79 -2.74 -24.21
CA ALA A 484 15.77 -1.32 -23.89
C ALA A 484 14.35 -0.77 -23.59
N PRO A 485 13.28 -1.09 -24.34
CA PRO A 485 11.93 -0.62 -24.04
C PRO A 485 11.45 -0.92 -22.61
N PRO A 486 11.46 -2.19 -22.13
CA PRO A 486 11.02 -2.46 -20.77
C PRO A 486 11.92 -1.78 -19.73
N LEU A 487 13.24 -1.67 -19.96
CA LEU A 487 14.15 -0.93 -19.09
C LEU A 487 13.83 0.57 -19.04
N LEU A 488 13.64 1.22 -20.18
CA LEU A 488 13.27 2.64 -20.25
C LEU A 488 11.88 2.90 -19.64
N THR A 489 10.95 1.96 -19.79
CA THR A 489 9.62 2.02 -19.17
C THR A 489 9.72 2.06 -17.65
N ILE A 490 10.55 1.19 -17.06
CA ILE A 490 10.67 1.06 -15.60
C ILE A 490 11.67 2.05 -14.97
N MET A 491 12.49 2.72 -15.77
CA MET A 491 13.37 3.79 -15.30
C MET A 491 12.57 4.84 -14.55
N GLY A 492 12.95 5.09 -13.30
CA GLY A 492 12.27 6.04 -12.41
C GLY A 492 10.87 5.61 -11.94
N VAL A 493 10.36 4.45 -12.32
CA VAL A 493 9.07 3.93 -11.81
C VAL A 493 9.18 3.60 -10.33
N ARG A 494 10.34 3.11 -9.89
CA ARG A 494 10.61 2.89 -8.46
C ARG A 494 10.43 4.17 -7.65
N ASP A 495 11.03 5.28 -8.09
CA ASP A 495 10.99 6.55 -7.35
C ASP A 495 9.55 7.09 -7.28
N ILE A 496 8.78 6.91 -8.36
CA ILE A 496 7.36 7.27 -8.41
C ILE A 496 6.51 6.38 -7.50
N LEU A 497 6.75 5.07 -7.49
CA LEU A 497 6.08 4.13 -6.58
C LEU A 497 6.39 4.45 -5.12
N ASP A 498 7.64 4.79 -4.81
CA ASP A 498 8.06 5.16 -3.46
C ASP A 498 7.35 6.45 -2.99
N GLN A 499 7.19 7.44 -3.88
CA GLN A 499 6.42 8.65 -3.59
C GLN A 499 4.93 8.38 -3.39
N ASP A 500 4.30 7.60 -4.27
CA ASP A 500 2.87 7.27 -4.15
C ASP A 500 2.61 6.44 -2.88
N VAL A 501 3.49 5.48 -2.54
CA VAL A 501 3.40 4.73 -1.27
C VAL A 501 3.56 5.63 -0.05
N ALA A 502 4.50 6.58 -0.08
CA ALA A 502 4.70 7.54 1.02
C ALA A 502 3.47 8.45 1.21
N ASP A 503 2.88 8.94 0.13
CA ASP A 503 1.67 9.77 0.21
C ASP A 503 0.46 8.98 0.71
N MET A 504 0.30 7.75 0.24
CA MET A 504 -0.72 6.84 0.74
C MET A 504 -0.52 6.54 2.23
N HIS A 505 0.71 6.35 2.68
CA HIS A 505 1.03 6.19 4.10
C HIS A 505 0.63 7.43 4.89
N ALA A 506 1.05 8.62 4.44
CA ALA A 506 0.71 9.88 5.11
C ALA A 506 -0.80 10.12 5.18
N GLN A 507 -1.54 9.81 4.11
CA GLN A 507 -3.00 9.91 4.10
C GLN A 507 -3.65 8.92 5.07
N ARG A 508 -3.15 7.67 5.13
CA ARG A 508 -3.63 6.66 6.09
C ARG A 508 -3.42 7.12 7.53
N LEU A 509 -2.25 7.69 7.83
CA LEU A 509 -1.94 8.23 9.15
C LEU A 509 -2.94 9.34 9.55
N ARG A 510 -3.25 10.26 8.63
CA ARG A 510 -4.25 11.32 8.86
C ARG A 510 -5.63 10.76 9.16
N ILE A 511 -6.13 9.83 8.32
CA ILE A 511 -7.45 9.21 8.51
C ILE A 511 -7.53 8.49 9.86
N HIS A 512 -6.48 7.76 10.23
CA HIS A 512 -6.40 7.09 11.52
C HIS A 512 -6.45 8.10 12.67
N ASP A 513 -5.62 9.15 12.62
CA ASP A 513 -5.56 10.17 13.68
C ASP A 513 -6.87 10.92 13.85
N GLU A 514 -7.53 11.27 12.75
CA GLU A 514 -8.84 11.91 12.74
C GLU A 514 -9.91 10.99 13.35
N ALA A 515 -9.92 9.71 12.97
CA ALA A 515 -10.85 8.72 13.51
C ALA A 515 -10.66 8.49 15.01
N VAL A 516 -9.41 8.33 15.47
CA VAL A 516 -9.08 8.15 16.89
C VAL A 516 -9.48 9.39 17.71
N ARG A 517 -9.17 10.60 17.23
CA ARG A 517 -9.60 11.84 17.91
C ARG A 517 -11.13 11.98 17.95
N ALA A 518 -11.82 11.60 16.87
CA ALA A 518 -13.27 11.62 16.83
C ALA A 518 -13.89 10.60 17.79
N GLY A 519 -13.33 9.39 17.87
CA GLY A 519 -13.71 8.37 18.85
C GLY A 519 -13.53 8.86 20.29
N PHE A 520 -12.37 9.44 20.60
CA PHE A 520 -12.11 10.03 21.92
C PHE A 520 -13.15 11.10 22.30
N ARG A 521 -13.43 12.05 21.40
CA ARG A 521 -14.48 13.07 21.63
C ARG A 521 -15.86 12.45 21.82
N ARG A 522 -16.22 11.45 21.02
CA ARG A 522 -17.51 10.75 21.16
C ARG A 522 -17.63 10.07 22.53
N GLY A 523 -16.57 9.44 23.00
CA GLY A 523 -16.51 8.85 24.33
C GLY A 523 -16.70 9.88 25.45
N ARG A 524 -16.04 11.04 25.35
CA ARG A 524 -16.23 12.15 26.30
C ARG A 524 -17.68 12.64 26.31
N LEU A 525 -18.22 12.96 25.13
CA LEU A 525 -19.59 13.46 24.98
C LEU A 525 -20.63 12.48 25.54
N LEU A 526 -20.46 11.18 25.31
CA LEU A 526 -21.35 10.17 25.86
C LEU A 526 -21.42 10.24 27.40
N VAL A 527 -20.29 10.39 28.09
CA VAL A 527 -20.30 10.50 29.55
C VAL A 527 -20.93 11.81 29.99
N VAL A 528 -20.63 12.92 29.32
CA VAL A 528 -21.24 14.23 29.60
C VAL A 528 -22.76 14.17 29.45
N GLU A 529 -23.28 13.56 28.38
CA GLU A 529 -24.72 13.38 28.14
C GLU A 529 -25.36 12.53 29.25
N LEU A 530 -24.80 11.36 29.54
CA LEU A 530 -25.33 10.46 30.58
C LEU A 530 -25.33 11.11 31.98
N THR A 531 -24.27 11.86 32.30
CA THR A 531 -24.14 12.51 33.61
C THR A 531 -25.00 13.77 33.71
N THR A 532 -25.22 14.50 32.62
CA THR A 532 -26.20 15.60 32.56
C THR A 532 -27.61 15.06 32.81
N GLU A 533 -27.99 13.97 32.14
CA GLU A 533 -29.28 13.33 32.37
C GLU A 533 -29.43 12.87 33.83
N ALA A 534 -28.38 12.27 34.40
CA ALA A 534 -28.38 11.84 35.80
C ALA A 534 -28.49 13.03 36.78
N VAL A 535 -27.82 14.16 36.50
CA VAL A 535 -27.96 15.40 37.29
C VAL A 535 -29.40 15.88 37.27
N ASP A 536 -30.03 15.93 36.10
CA ASP A 536 -31.41 16.41 35.97
C ASP A 536 -32.42 15.46 36.65
N GLN A 537 -32.20 14.15 36.53
CA GLN A 537 -32.98 13.15 37.27
C GLN A 537 -32.85 13.34 38.79
N LEU A 538 -31.63 13.53 39.31
CA LEU A 538 -31.42 13.77 40.74
C LEU A 538 -32.01 15.11 41.21
N LYS A 539 -31.91 16.17 40.40
CA LYS A 539 -32.57 17.47 40.69
C LYS A 539 -34.08 17.31 40.76
N ASN A 540 -34.69 16.60 39.83
CA ASN A 540 -36.14 16.38 39.81
C ASN A 540 -36.59 15.52 40.99
N ARG A 541 -35.84 14.47 41.34
CA ARG A 541 -36.08 13.65 42.54
C ARG A 541 -36.00 14.48 43.82
N TYR A 542 -34.93 15.27 43.97
CA TYR A 542 -34.77 16.17 45.12
C TYR A 542 -35.92 17.18 45.24
N ARG A 543 -36.31 17.83 44.12
CA ARG A 543 -37.46 18.76 44.09
C ARG A 543 -38.78 18.10 44.51
N ALA A 544 -39.00 16.84 44.14
CA ALA A 544 -40.21 16.11 44.48
C ALA A 544 -40.34 15.80 45.99
N LEU A 545 -39.22 15.75 46.72
CA LEU A 545 -39.22 15.51 48.17
C LEU A 545 -39.64 16.75 48.98
N GLY A 546 -39.53 17.96 48.42
CA GLY A 546 -39.93 19.21 49.06
C GLY A 546 -39.36 19.36 50.48
N ASN A 547 -40.23 19.60 51.47
CA ASN A 547 -39.85 19.81 52.87
C ASN A 547 -39.48 18.53 53.63
N ALA A 548 -39.49 17.35 52.99
CA ALA A 548 -39.14 16.08 53.63
C ALA A 548 -37.64 15.95 53.93
N VAL A 549 -36.79 16.74 53.26
CA VAL A 549 -35.33 16.74 53.46
C VAL A 549 -34.93 17.81 54.48
N PRO A 550 -34.16 17.48 55.54
CA PRO A 550 -33.65 18.47 56.48
C PRO A 550 -32.82 19.54 55.77
N ARG A 551 -32.98 20.82 56.17
CA ARG A 551 -32.36 21.98 55.51
C ARG A 551 -30.85 21.82 55.24
N GLN A 552 -30.08 21.38 56.23
CA GLN A 552 -28.63 21.18 56.08
C GLN A 552 -28.27 20.12 55.03
N MET A 553 -29.09 19.08 54.87
CA MET A 553 -28.90 18.06 53.82
C MET A 553 -29.32 18.59 52.46
N GLY A 554 -30.39 19.40 52.40
CA GLY A 554 -30.82 20.07 51.18
C GLY A 554 -29.73 21.00 50.61
N GLU A 555 -29.15 21.85 51.47
CA GLU A 555 -28.05 22.77 51.09
C GLU A 555 -26.83 22.00 50.54
N GLU A 556 -26.47 20.87 51.14
CA GLU A 556 -25.36 20.04 50.65
C GLU A 556 -25.69 19.31 49.33
N ILE A 557 -26.92 18.84 49.15
CA ILE A 557 -27.36 18.22 47.88
C ILE A 557 -27.33 19.26 46.75
N GLU A 558 -27.84 20.47 46.99
CA GLU A 558 -27.82 21.58 46.03
C GLU A 558 -26.39 21.93 45.64
N ARG A 559 -25.51 22.15 46.63
CA ARG A 559 -24.09 22.44 46.40
C ARG A 559 -23.42 21.39 45.51
N ARG A 560 -23.64 20.09 45.77
CA ARG A 560 -23.07 19.00 44.96
C ARG A 560 -23.63 18.95 43.55
N LEU A 561 -24.93 19.22 43.36
CA LEU A 561 -25.54 19.23 42.03
C LEU A 561 -25.10 20.45 41.21
N GLU A 562 -24.83 21.58 41.84
CA GLU A 562 -24.23 22.77 41.21
C GLU A 562 -22.76 22.54 40.83
N GLU A 563 -21.99 21.94 41.73
CA GLU A 563 -20.61 21.53 41.49
C GLU A 563 -20.53 20.55 40.31
N ALA A 564 -21.40 19.53 40.28
CA ALA A 564 -21.52 18.63 39.13
C ALA A 564 -21.85 19.38 37.84
N GLY A 565 -22.78 20.34 37.87
CA GLY A 565 -23.10 21.16 36.69
C GLY A 565 -21.90 21.97 36.17
N THR A 566 -21.10 22.53 37.08
CA THR A 566 -19.89 23.30 36.73
C THR A 566 -18.81 22.41 36.11
N MET A 567 -18.61 21.21 36.68
CA MET A 567 -17.69 20.22 36.12
C MET A 567 -18.10 19.77 34.72
N LEU A 568 -19.39 19.57 34.47
CA LEU A 568 -19.91 19.18 33.16
C LEU A 568 -19.74 20.29 32.12
N ALA A 569 -19.98 21.53 32.50
CA ALA A 569 -19.75 22.67 31.61
C ALA A 569 -18.28 22.76 31.18
N THR A 570 -17.35 22.49 32.09
CA THR A 570 -15.91 22.44 31.80
C THR A 570 -15.57 21.27 30.89
N ALA A 571 -16.05 20.06 31.22
CA ALA A 571 -15.79 18.85 30.43
C ALA A 571 -16.38 18.88 29.01
N ALA A 572 -17.45 19.66 28.80
CA ALA A 572 -18.09 19.88 27.50
C ALA A 572 -17.41 20.96 26.64
N ALA A 573 -16.70 21.91 27.27
CA ALA A 573 -15.98 22.98 26.59
C ALA A 573 -14.62 22.53 26.03
N GLU A 574 -14.06 21.46 26.60
CA GLU A 574 -12.82 20.78 26.21
C GLU A 574 -13.04 19.61 25.24
#